data_AF-A0A836NZK4-F1
#
_entry.id   AF-A0A836NZK4-F1
#
_cell.length_a   1.000
_cell.length_b   1.000
_cell.length_c   1.000
_cell.angle_alpha   90.00
_cell.angle_beta   90.00
_cell.angle_gamma   90.00
#
_symmetry.space_group_name_H-M   'P 1'
#
loop_
_entity.id
_entity.type
_entity.pdbx_description
1 polymer ?
#
loop_
_entity_poly.entity_id
_entity_poly.type
_entity_poly.pdbx_seq_one_letter_code
_entity_poly.pdbx_strand_id
1 'polypeptide(L)'
;PEYDDKVGLRLDGRDLVAEWKQAHPQGAYVWNEQQLKAVAGAPALLGLFEPDHMQFDHDRNRTPQGEPSLTEMTRTAIQSLSRDTNGFVLMVEGGRIDHANHAGNAYRALDETVSLSDAVRVAVQTAPPDTLIIVTAD
;
A
#
# COMPACT_ATOMS: atom_id res chain seq x y z
N PRO A 1 6.74 -0.35 -16.36
CA PRO A 1 6.69 0.94 -15.65
C PRO A 1 5.53 1.76 -16.20
N GLU A 2 4.82 2.49 -15.35
CA GLU A 2 3.78 3.43 -15.80
C GLU A 2 4.40 4.69 -16.45
N TYR A 3 5.66 4.98 -16.12
CA TYR A 3 6.39 6.17 -16.58
C TYR A 3 7.73 5.79 -17.24
N ASP A 4 7.86 6.06 -18.54
CA ASP A 4 9.08 5.75 -19.30
C ASP A 4 10.21 6.78 -19.07
N ASP A 5 9.90 7.93 -18.48
CA ASP A 5 10.82 9.04 -18.23
C ASP A 5 11.42 9.04 -16.81
N LYS A 6 11.01 8.12 -15.94
CA LYS A 6 11.48 8.01 -14.56
C LYS A 6 12.55 6.95 -14.42
N VAL A 7 13.64 7.29 -13.71
CA VAL A 7 14.76 6.39 -13.41
C VAL A 7 15.05 6.37 -11.92
N GLY A 8 15.62 5.26 -11.43
CA GLY A 8 16.01 5.11 -10.03
C GLY A 8 17.09 6.10 -9.63
N LEU A 9 17.01 6.61 -8.39
CA LEU A 9 17.90 7.67 -7.90
C LEU A 9 19.16 7.16 -7.18
N ARG A 10 19.31 5.84 -7.00
CA ARG A 10 20.46 5.26 -6.28
C ARG A 10 21.75 5.43 -7.07
N LEU A 11 22.80 5.88 -6.38
CA LEU A 11 24.13 6.09 -6.97
C LEU A 11 25.13 4.97 -6.62
N ASP A 12 24.73 3.99 -5.81
CA ASP A 12 25.59 2.92 -5.32
C ASP A 12 25.50 1.62 -6.15
N GLY A 13 24.81 1.67 -7.29
CA GLY A 13 24.68 0.56 -8.23
C GLY A 13 23.83 -0.60 -7.71
N ARG A 14 23.15 -0.46 -6.57
CA ARG A 14 22.33 -1.52 -5.98
C ARG A 14 20.90 -1.49 -6.49
N ASP A 15 20.38 -2.68 -6.83
CA ASP A 15 18.95 -2.91 -7.08
C ASP A 15 18.35 -3.59 -5.85
N LEU A 16 17.73 -2.80 -4.98
CA LEU A 16 17.15 -3.30 -3.73
C LEU A 16 15.92 -4.20 -3.97
N VAL A 17 15.21 -4.04 -5.09
CA VAL A 17 14.10 -4.94 -5.44
C VAL A 17 14.66 -6.29 -5.85
N ALA A 18 15.75 -6.33 -6.62
CA ALA A 18 16.43 -7.58 -6.96
C ALA A 18 17.00 -8.27 -5.72
N GLU A 19 17.65 -7.53 -4.82
CA GLU A 19 18.14 -8.07 -3.55
C GLU A 19 16.99 -8.63 -2.69
N TRP A 20 15.87 -7.91 -2.59
CA TRP A 20 14.69 -8.39 -1.86
C TRP A 20 14.12 -9.67 -2.48
N LYS A 21 14.03 -9.76 -3.81
CA LYS A 21 13.59 -10.97 -4.53
C LYS A 21 14.54 -12.16 -4.31
N GLN A 22 15.84 -11.92 -4.24
CA GLN A 22 16.82 -12.96 -3.92
C GLN A 22 16.64 -13.49 -2.49
N ALA A 23 16.37 -12.61 -1.53
CA ALA A 23 16.08 -12.97 -0.14
C ALA A 23 14.70 -13.66 0.02
N HIS A 24 13.74 -13.38 -0.86
CA HIS A 24 12.38 -13.92 -0.85
C HIS A 24 12.07 -14.62 -2.17
N PRO A 25 12.67 -15.80 -2.45
CA PRO A 25 12.55 -16.46 -3.76
C PRO A 25 11.12 -16.91 -4.10
N GLN A 26 10.26 -17.07 -3.09
CA GLN A 26 8.83 -17.36 -3.24
C GLN A 26 7.95 -16.12 -3.02
N GLY A 27 8.55 -14.96 -2.73
CA GLY A 27 7.84 -13.72 -2.52
C GLY A 27 7.30 -13.14 -3.82
N ALA A 28 6.23 -12.35 -3.71
CA ALA A 28 5.66 -11.60 -4.82
C ALA A 28 6.13 -10.14 -4.76
N TYR A 29 6.66 -9.64 -5.87
CA TYR A 29 6.86 -8.20 -6.08
C TYR A 29 5.81 -7.70 -7.07
N VAL A 30 5.08 -6.65 -6.69
CA VAL A 30 3.99 -6.08 -7.48
C VAL A 30 4.12 -4.56 -7.55
N TRP A 31 3.64 -3.98 -8.64
CA TRP A 31 3.73 -2.53 -8.88
C TRP A 31 2.46 -1.92 -9.48
N ASN A 32 1.38 -2.68 -9.61
CA ASN A 32 0.07 -2.15 -10.02
C ASN A 32 -1.09 -2.92 -9.38
N GLU A 33 -2.30 -2.39 -9.53
CA GLU A 33 -3.53 -2.91 -8.95
C GLU A 33 -3.82 -4.36 -9.43
N GLN A 34 -3.66 -4.63 -10.73
CA GLN A 34 -3.87 -5.95 -11.31
C GLN A 34 -2.94 -7.00 -10.68
N GLN A 35 -1.66 -6.68 -10.55
CA GLN A 35 -0.68 -7.57 -9.95
C GLN A 35 -0.98 -7.80 -8.48
N LEU A 36 -1.30 -6.75 -7.72
CA LEU A 36 -1.68 -6.89 -6.31
C LEU A 36 -2.89 -7.83 -6.14
N LYS A 37 -3.93 -7.65 -6.96
CA LYS A 37 -5.14 -8.51 -6.95
C LYS A 37 -4.84 -9.96 -7.31
N ALA A 38 -3.83 -10.20 -8.14
CA ALA A 38 -3.40 -11.54 -8.55
C ALA A 38 -2.51 -12.24 -7.51
N VAL A 39 -2.04 -11.54 -6.46
CA VAL A 39 -1.22 -12.16 -5.42
C VAL A 39 -2.06 -13.12 -4.59
N ALA A 40 -1.80 -14.41 -4.76
CA ALA A 40 -2.37 -15.47 -3.94
C ALA A 40 -1.25 -16.34 -3.35
N GLY A 41 -1.31 -16.58 -2.04
CA GLY A 41 -0.45 -17.56 -1.37
C GLY A 41 1.04 -17.23 -1.27
N ALA A 42 1.50 -16.07 -1.75
CA ALA A 42 2.91 -15.67 -1.62
C ALA A 42 3.27 -15.47 -0.13
N PRO A 43 4.31 -16.15 0.41
CA PRO A 43 4.71 -16.03 1.82
C PRO A 43 5.24 -14.64 2.19
N ALA A 44 5.72 -13.87 1.21
CA ALA A 44 6.14 -12.48 1.36
C ALA A 44 5.63 -11.65 0.19
N LEU A 45 5.34 -10.38 0.43
CA LEU A 45 4.81 -9.44 -0.56
C LEU A 45 5.52 -8.08 -0.42
N LEU A 46 6.02 -7.57 -1.53
CA LEU A 46 6.50 -6.18 -1.67
C LEU A 46 5.71 -5.49 -2.78
N GLY A 47 4.90 -4.51 -2.39
CA GLY A 47 4.16 -3.65 -3.31
C GLY A 47 4.77 -2.25 -3.36
N LEU A 48 5.22 -1.81 -4.53
CA LEU A 48 5.71 -0.45 -4.77
C LEU A 48 5.01 0.11 -6.02
N PHE A 49 4.01 0.97 -5.84
CA PHE A 49 3.05 1.32 -6.89
C PHE A 49 3.39 2.60 -7.65
N GLU A 50 4.21 3.48 -7.07
CA GLU A 50 4.66 4.73 -7.69
C GLU A 50 6.18 4.89 -7.47
N PRO A 51 6.90 5.63 -8.34
CA PRO A 51 8.32 5.94 -8.14
C PRO A 51 8.60 6.80 -6.89
N ASP A 52 7.58 7.49 -6.41
CA ASP A 52 7.57 8.37 -5.23
C ASP A 52 6.29 8.05 -4.44
N HIS A 53 5.72 9.03 -3.74
CA HIS A 53 4.41 8.92 -3.12
C HIS A 53 3.34 8.48 -4.12
N MET A 54 2.42 7.63 -3.65
CA MET A 54 1.17 7.33 -4.36
C MET A 54 0.39 8.62 -4.70
N GLN A 55 -0.46 8.56 -5.72
CA GLN A 55 -1.30 9.69 -6.07
C GLN A 55 -2.28 9.99 -4.93
N PHE A 56 -2.92 11.16 -4.97
CA PHE A 56 -4.11 11.33 -4.13
C PHE A 56 -5.21 10.39 -4.65
N ASP A 57 -6.01 9.78 -3.77
CA ASP A 57 -7.07 8.85 -4.12
C ASP A 57 -8.08 9.45 -5.11
N HIS A 58 -8.29 10.77 -5.04
CA HIS A 58 -9.06 11.50 -6.02
C HIS A 58 -8.49 11.40 -7.44
N ASP A 59 -7.17 11.52 -7.57
CA ASP A 59 -6.46 11.65 -8.84
C ASP A 59 -5.96 10.30 -9.38
N ARG A 60 -5.94 9.25 -8.55
CA ARG A 60 -5.31 7.97 -8.89
C ARG A 60 -5.91 7.35 -10.15
N ASN A 61 -5.05 6.70 -10.93
CA ASN A 61 -5.45 5.88 -12.06
C ASN A 61 -6.12 4.60 -11.54
N ARG A 62 -7.45 4.50 -11.66
CA ARG A 62 -8.25 3.35 -11.20
C ARG A 62 -8.35 2.21 -12.21
N THR A 63 -7.53 2.23 -13.26
CA THR A 63 -7.43 1.12 -14.22
C THR A 63 -6.60 -0.02 -13.62
N PRO A 64 -6.70 -1.26 -14.13
CA PRO A 64 -5.88 -2.37 -13.65
C PRO A 64 -4.37 -2.11 -13.68
N GLN A 65 -3.91 -1.22 -14.55
CA GLN A 65 -2.51 -0.83 -14.71
C GLN A 65 -2.05 0.26 -13.75
N GLY A 66 -2.98 0.97 -13.09
CA GLY A 66 -2.66 2.00 -12.11
C GLY A 66 -2.45 1.42 -10.71
N GLU A 67 -2.71 2.24 -9.69
CA GLU A 67 -2.40 1.92 -8.30
C GLU A 67 -3.64 1.53 -7.46
N PRO A 68 -3.48 0.60 -6.50
CA PRO A 68 -4.56 0.20 -5.60
C PRO A 68 -4.90 1.33 -4.60
N SER A 69 -6.14 1.34 -4.13
CA SER A 69 -6.53 2.18 -2.99
C SER A 69 -5.90 1.71 -1.67
N LEU A 70 -5.84 2.60 -0.67
CA LEU A 70 -5.44 2.24 0.70
C LEU A 70 -6.31 1.11 1.29
N THR A 71 -7.59 1.10 0.93
CA THR A 71 -8.54 0.03 1.30
C THR A 71 -8.13 -1.32 0.70
N GLU A 72 -7.77 -1.37 -0.58
CA GLU A 72 -7.33 -2.60 -1.24
C GLU A 72 -6.01 -3.11 -0.67
N MET A 73 -5.04 -2.22 -0.45
CA MET A 73 -3.76 -2.57 0.19
C MET A 73 -3.97 -3.12 1.60
N THR A 74 -4.82 -2.49 2.41
CA THR A 74 -5.13 -2.93 3.78
C THR A 74 -5.76 -4.31 3.79
N ARG A 75 -6.75 -4.55 2.92
CA ARG A 75 -7.39 -5.86 2.78
C ARG A 75 -6.39 -6.95 2.40
N THR A 76 -5.54 -6.71 1.41
CA THR A 76 -4.52 -7.66 0.97
C THR A 76 -3.49 -7.92 2.07
N ALA A 77 -3.05 -6.89 2.79
CA ALA A 77 -2.12 -7.03 3.89
C ALA A 77 -2.68 -7.91 5.01
N ILE A 78 -3.93 -7.64 5.46
CA ILE A 78 -4.61 -8.45 6.47
C ILE A 78 -4.75 -9.90 6.00
N GLN A 79 -5.18 -10.13 4.76
CA GLN A 79 -5.31 -11.49 4.21
C GLN A 79 -3.97 -12.24 4.15
N SER A 80 -2.87 -11.54 3.87
CA SER A 80 -1.54 -12.12 3.81
C SER A 80 -1.01 -12.46 5.21
N LEU A 81 -1.12 -11.51 6.14
CA LEU A 81 -0.56 -11.59 7.49
C LEU A 81 -1.38 -12.54 8.40
N SER A 82 -2.70 -12.60 8.22
CA SER A 82 -3.58 -13.47 9.02
C SER A 82 -3.35 -14.98 8.80
N ARG A 83 -2.45 -15.35 7.89
CA ARG A 83 -2.03 -16.76 7.71
C ARG A 83 -1.08 -17.23 8.80
N ASP A 84 -0.39 -16.32 9.50
CA ASP A 84 0.43 -16.67 10.65
C ASP A 84 -0.45 -16.84 11.90
N THR A 85 -0.43 -18.03 12.49
CA THR A 85 -1.23 -18.33 13.69
C THR A 85 -0.70 -17.67 14.96
N ASN A 86 0.52 -17.11 14.93
CA ASN A 86 1.08 -16.36 16.05
C ASN A 86 0.63 -14.89 16.08
N GLY A 87 -0.17 -14.46 15.10
CA GLY A 87 -0.64 -13.09 14.96
C GLY A 87 0.31 -12.21 14.16
N PHE A 88 -0.02 -10.92 14.07
CA PHE A 88 0.75 -9.95 13.29
C PHE A 88 0.62 -8.53 13.88
N VAL A 89 1.51 -7.65 13.44
CA VAL A 89 1.38 -6.19 13.58
C VAL A 89 1.26 -5.61 12.17
N LEU A 90 0.28 -4.74 11.98
CA LEU A 90 0.07 -4.01 10.73
C LEU A 90 -0.03 -2.52 11.03
N MET A 91 0.75 -1.72 10.30
CA MET A 91 0.64 -0.27 10.27
C MET A 91 -0.01 0.13 8.94
N VAL A 92 -1.01 1.01 9.00
CA VAL A 92 -1.68 1.59 7.83
C VAL A 92 -1.67 3.09 8.00
N GLU A 93 -1.14 3.82 7.01
CA GLU A 93 -0.93 5.25 7.08
C GLU A 93 -1.67 5.97 5.95
N GLY A 94 -2.45 7.00 6.31
CA GLY A 94 -3.08 7.93 5.36
C GLY A 94 -2.18 9.13 5.07
N GLY A 95 -0.92 8.91 4.68
CA GLY A 95 0.12 9.96 4.69
C GLY A 95 -0.14 11.14 3.74
N ARG A 96 -0.93 10.94 2.67
CA ARG A 96 -1.29 12.02 1.73
C ARG A 96 -2.24 13.07 2.34
N ILE A 97 -2.87 12.80 3.49
CA ILE A 97 -3.67 13.80 4.25
C ILE A 97 -2.77 15.00 4.60
N ASP A 98 -1.57 14.74 5.13
CA ASP A 98 -0.61 15.77 5.50
C ASP A 98 -0.14 16.58 4.28
N HIS A 99 0.24 15.91 3.18
CA HIS A 99 0.68 16.59 1.96
C HIS A 99 -0.38 17.52 1.38
N ALA A 100 -1.66 17.12 1.42
CA ALA A 100 -2.75 17.98 0.99
C ALA A 100 -2.95 19.19 1.91
N ASN A 101 -2.79 19.03 3.23
CA ASN A 101 -2.82 20.13 4.18
C ASN A 101 -1.65 21.12 3.96
N HIS A 102 -0.44 20.62 3.74
CA HIS A 102 0.72 21.44 3.39
C HIS A 102 0.51 22.26 2.12
N ALA A 103 -0.24 21.73 1.15
CA ALA A 103 -0.61 22.44 -0.07
C ALA A 103 -1.80 23.41 0.10
N GLY A 104 -2.40 23.52 1.28
CA GLY A 104 -3.64 24.28 1.50
C GLY A 104 -4.85 23.72 0.73
N ASN A 105 -4.81 22.44 0.34
CA ASN A 105 -5.82 21.79 -0.47
C ASN A 105 -6.77 20.96 0.40
N ALA A 106 -7.75 21.64 1.00
CA ALA A 106 -8.73 21.02 1.89
C ALA A 106 -9.56 19.92 1.19
N TYR A 107 -9.82 20.04 -0.11
CA TYR A 107 -10.58 19.03 -0.86
C TYR A 107 -9.86 17.68 -0.83
N ARG A 108 -8.58 17.65 -1.21
CA ARG A 108 -7.78 16.42 -1.19
C ARG A 108 -7.51 15.94 0.24
N ALA A 109 -7.28 16.84 1.19
CA ALA A 109 -7.05 16.44 2.58
C ALA A 109 -8.25 15.66 3.17
N LEU A 110 -9.47 16.13 2.89
CA LEU A 110 -10.69 15.45 3.33
C LEU A 110 -10.95 14.17 2.54
N ASP A 111 -10.68 14.14 1.23
CA ASP A 111 -10.83 12.93 0.41
C ASP A 111 -9.86 11.81 0.85
N GLU A 112 -8.59 12.15 1.13
CA GLU A 112 -7.63 11.21 1.73
C GLU A 112 -8.07 10.72 3.11
N THR A 113 -8.70 11.58 3.90
CA THR A 113 -9.26 11.20 5.20
C THR A 113 -10.39 10.19 5.04
N VAL A 114 -11.23 10.33 4.01
CA VAL A 114 -12.25 9.33 3.66
C VAL A 114 -11.59 8.01 3.25
N SER A 115 -10.52 8.05 2.44
CA SER A 115 -9.75 6.85 2.05
C SER A 115 -9.19 6.09 3.26
N LEU A 116 -8.65 6.79 4.26
CA LEU A 116 -8.22 6.19 5.53
C LEU A 116 -9.39 5.61 6.34
N SER A 117 -10.51 6.32 6.44
CA SER A 117 -11.73 5.83 7.10
C SER A 117 -12.23 4.53 6.47
N ASP A 118 -12.17 4.43 5.15
CA ASP A 118 -12.55 3.25 4.38
C ASP A 118 -11.58 2.07 4.63
N ALA A 119 -10.28 2.36 4.76
CA ALA A 119 -9.27 1.38 5.15
C ALA A 119 -9.50 0.85 6.58
N VAL A 120 -9.85 1.72 7.54
CA VAL A 120 -10.22 1.29 8.91
C VAL A 120 -11.47 0.41 8.87
N ARG A 121 -12.49 0.82 8.10
CA ARG A 121 -13.72 0.04 7.93
C ARG A 121 -13.43 -1.35 7.36
N VAL A 122 -12.53 -1.49 6.38
CA VAL A 122 -12.17 -2.81 5.86
C VAL A 122 -11.37 -3.63 6.87
N ALA A 123 -10.50 -2.99 7.65
CA ALA A 123 -9.77 -3.67 8.71
C ALA A 123 -10.73 -4.27 9.75
N VAL A 124 -11.70 -3.49 10.23
CA VAL A 124 -12.75 -3.98 11.16
C VAL A 124 -13.52 -5.17 10.58
N GLN A 125 -13.77 -5.18 9.26
CA GLN A 125 -14.52 -6.25 8.61
C GLN A 125 -13.72 -7.53 8.36
N THR A 126 -12.39 -7.44 8.28
CA THR A 126 -11.54 -8.53 7.75
C THR A 126 -10.48 -9.02 8.71
N ALA A 127 -10.15 -8.25 9.75
CA ALA A 127 -9.20 -8.66 10.77
C ALA A 127 -9.76 -9.83 11.60
N PRO A 128 -8.88 -10.68 12.15
CA PRO A 128 -9.27 -11.70 13.12
C PRO A 128 -10.07 -11.11 14.31
N PRO A 129 -11.04 -11.84 14.90
CA PRO A 129 -11.88 -11.33 15.99
C PRO A 129 -11.14 -10.85 17.25
N ASP A 130 -9.90 -11.29 17.46
CA ASP A 130 -9.03 -10.96 18.59
C ASP A 130 -8.08 -9.77 18.31
N THR A 131 -8.38 -8.96 17.30
CA THR A 131 -7.54 -7.83 16.88
C THR A 131 -7.85 -6.54 17.65
N LEU A 132 -6.81 -5.87 18.15
CA LEU A 132 -6.87 -4.48 18.60
C LEU A 132 -6.58 -3.54 17.41
N ILE A 133 -7.51 -2.61 17.14
CA ILE A 133 -7.34 -1.57 16.12
C ILE A 133 -7.22 -0.22 16.83
N ILE A 134 -6.12 0.51 16.57
CA ILE A 134 -5.88 1.85 17.08
C ILE A 134 -5.80 2.81 15.88
N VAL A 135 -6.49 3.94 15.97
CA VAL A 135 -6.43 5.02 14.99
C VAL A 135 -5.98 6.28 15.73
N THR A 136 -4.95 6.95 15.22
CA THR A 136 -4.40 8.19 15.77
C THR A 136 -3.82 9.04 14.64
N ALA A 137 -3.42 10.26 14.97
CA ALA A 137 -2.48 11.05 14.20
C ALA A 137 -1.12 11.07 14.93
N ASP A 138 -0.06 11.40 14.19
CA ASP A 138 1.31 11.66 14.68
C ASP A 138 1.41 13.01 15.42
#